data_AF-A0A671DS47-F1
#
_entry.id   AF-A0A671DS47-F1
#
_cell.length_a   1.000
_cell.length_b   1.000
_cell.length_c   1.000
_cell.angle_alpha   90.00
_cell.angle_beta   90.00
_cell.angle_gamma   90.00
#
_symmetry.space_group_name_H-M   'P 1'
#
loop_
_entity.id
_entity.type
_entity.pdbx_description
1 polymer ?
#
loop_
_entity_poly.entity_id
_entity_poly.type
_entity_poly.pdbx_seq_one_letter_code
_entity_poly.pdbx_strand_id
1 'polypeptide(L)'
;MPSKRKDKRKGKSKDKDNEKKTIKTDESAVESAKANASLWEARLEVTELSRIEYRDVSLRLAETNEDLKKQQYKMEKDTMSVLSYLKKQDQEKDNMIEKLKQQLNETKEKAQEEKEKLLKENLRNKERKHQETLRRLEGRFFEEKHRLEKEAEKKIIMLAERAHREAVVQLNNAGRTVFKENVYLQKALAYHLKEADALQKNSKKLQETQTLLLHQKEINDLLVKEKIMQLTQQRSQIQTLQKKVVSLETALSCMTREFETEVLKLQEQAMVDNHGQVEIYKLQHLLQMKDREMNRVKKLAKNILDERTEVERFFLDALHQVKQQVLFSRKHYKKVAQAAFNLKMREACAGRTEYPKIRTFDGREHSTNTVNQDLVEAEKWTDIQGNVDIGDLTWEQKEKVLRLLFAKMNGFVPRKYSQSSRPPIPDTVIPDNGETKEFGDESKLQEQTFITQQVPILDSSDELISNIQKGSQESDKGTY
;
A
#
# COMPACT_ATOMS: atom_id res chain seq x y z
N MET A 1 69.37 -78.50 -9.82
CA MET A 1 70.62 -78.76 -10.57
C MET A 1 71.24 -80.08 -10.11
N PRO A 2 71.90 -80.87 -11.00
CA PRO A 2 72.48 -82.17 -10.65
C PRO A 2 74.02 -82.21 -10.63
N SER A 3 74.60 -82.97 -9.69
CA SER A 3 76.02 -83.38 -9.61
C SER A 3 76.09 -84.73 -8.86
N LYS A 4 76.75 -85.83 -9.30
CA LYS A 4 77.76 -86.09 -10.35
C LYS A 4 79.06 -85.31 -10.09
N ARG A 5 80.21 -85.92 -9.74
CA ARG A 5 80.96 -87.00 -10.44
C ARG A 5 82.05 -87.62 -9.51
N LYS A 6 82.35 -88.95 -9.53
CA LYS A 6 83.41 -89.69 -10.30
C LYS A 6 84.87 -89.44 -9.82
N ASP A 7 85.90 -90.30 -10.06
CA ASP A 7 86.10 -91.40 -11.04
C ASP A 7 87.26 -92.39 -10.70
N LYS A 8 87.15 -93.68 -11.12
CA LYS A 8 88.25 -94.66 -11.50
C LYS A 8 89.23 -95.12 -10.38
N ARG A 9 90.18 -96.09 -10.52
CA ARG A 9 91.06 -96.67 -11.59
C ARG A 9 91.68 -98.01 -11.01
N LYS A 10 92.18 -99.10 -11.66
CA LYS A 10 92.17 -99.71 -13.03
C LYS A 10 92.81 -101.14 -13.03
N GLY A 11 92.17 -102.15 -13.67
CA GLY A 11 92.78 -103.39 -14.24
C GLY A 11 92.77 -104.67 -13.37
N LYS A 12 92.57 -105.94 -13.81
CA LYS A 12 92.38 -106.65 -15.12
C LYS A 12 93.57 -107.52 -15.63
N SER A 13 93.33 -108.84 -15.77
CA SER A 13 94.18 -109.92 -16.35
C SER A 13 93.30 -111.11 -16.84
N LYS A 14 93.88 -112.19 -17.44
CA LYS A 14 93.24 -113.53 -17.71
C LYS A 14 94.30 -114.62 -18.05
N ASP A 15 93.86 -115.85 -18.43
CA ASP A 15 94.62 -117.08 -18.85
C ASP A 15 95.15 -117.99 -17.70
N LYS A 16 95.36 -119.33 -17.80
CA LYS A 16 94.73 -120.48 -18.56
C LYS A 16 95.32 -121.86 -18.06
N ASP A 17 94.48 -122.92 -17.97
CA ASP A 17 94.69 -124.40 -18.13
C ASP A 17 95.62 -125.32 -17.18
N ASN A 18 95.03 -126.40 -16.55
CA ASN A 18 95.52 -127.79 -16.14
C ASN A 18 96.12 -128.30 -14.72
N GLU A 19 95.32 -129.13 -13.94
CA GLU A 19 95.56 -130.38 -13.04
C GLU A 19 96.02 -130.54 -11.48
N LYS A 20 95.11 -130.87 -10.43
CA LYS A 20 95.14 -131.89 -9.21
C LYS A 20 95.07 -131.58 -7.60
N LYS A 21 94.42 -132.48 -6.71
CA LYS A 21 94.48 -132.87 -5.16
C LYS A 21 93.78 -132.08 -3.92
N THR A 22 93.60 -132.39 -2.54
CA THR A 22 93.29 -133.49 -1.44
C THR A 22 93.22 -132.89 0.09
N ILE A 23 92.92 -133.38 1.39
CA ILE A 23 92.24 -134.43 2.36
C ILE A 23 92.58 -134.12 3.94
N LYS A 24 92.12 -134.56 5.21
CA LYS A 24 90.92 -135.03 6.11
C LYS A 24 91.24 -135.20 7.72
N THR A 25 90.31 -135.23 8.76
CA THR A 25 90.52 -135.37 10.33
C THR A 25 89.37 -135.97 11.30
N ASP A 26 89.49 -136.13 12.70
CA ASP A 26 88.62 -136.90 13.75
C ASP A 26 88.65 -136.57 15.37
N GLU A 27 87.86 -137.25 16.32
CA GLU A 27 88.00 -137.59 17.85
C GLU A 27 87.07 -137.06 19.12
N SER A 28 86.92 -137.74 20.35
CA SER A 28 86.09 -137.36 21.64
C SER A 28 86.13 -138.24 23.03
N ALA A 29 85.55 -137.86 24.26
CA ALA A 29 85.53 -138.58 25.66
C ALA A 29 84.52 -138.16 26.89
N VAL A 30 84.36 -138.86 28.12
CA VAL A 30 83.40 -138.57 29.33
C VAL A 30 83.47 -139.34 30.78
N GLU A 31 82.94 -138.86 31.99
CA GLU A 31 82.75 -139.51 33.40
C GLU A 31 81.57 -138.95 34.35
N SER A 32 80.26 -139.17 34.12
CA SER A 32 79.25 -138.10 34.42
C SER A 32 78.10 -138.21 35.48
N ALA A 33 77.61 -139.37 35.94
CA ALA A 33 76.18 -139.47 36.35
C ALA A 33 75.79 -139.10 37.81
N LYS A 34 76.48 -139.60 38.84
CA LYS A 34 76.03 -139.45 40.26
C LYS A 34 76.04 -137.99 40.74
N ALA A 35 76.87 -137.15 40.11
CA ALA A 35 76.90 -135.71 40.31
C ALA A 35 75.53 -135.03 40.09
N ASN A 36 74.66 -135.57 39.22
CA ASN A 36 73.38 -134.95 38.87
C ASN A 36 72.33 -134.95 39.99
N ALA A 37 72.41 -135.82 41.00
CA ALA A 37 71.36 -135.91 42.02
C ALA A 37 71.49 -134.79 43.07
N SER A 38 72.68 -134.65 43.66
CA SER A 38 73.00 -133.51 44.55
C SER A 38 72.88 -132.17 43.81
N LEU A 39 73.04 -132.16 42.48
CA LEU A 39 72.80 -130.99 41.63
C LEU A 39 71.35 -130.46 41.68
N TRP A 40 70.36 -131.30 42.03
CA TRP A 40 68.94 -130.93 42.05
C TRP A 40 68.46 -130.46 43.42
N GLU A 41 68.93 -131.08 44.51
CA GLU A 41 68.60 -130.63 45.87
C GLU A 41 69.32 -129.31 46.18
N ALA A 42 70.62 -129.21 45.83
CA ALA A 42 71.36 -127.95 45.86
C ALA A 42 70.83 -126.89 44.87
N ARG A 43 69.95 -127.25 43.92
CA ARG A 43 69.18 -126.29 43.11
C ARG A 43 67.96 -125.76 43.87
N LEU A 44 67.27 -126.60 44.67
CA LEU A 44 66.03 -126.20 45.32
C LEU A 44 66.28 -125.25 46.50
N GLU A 45 67.27 -125.52 47.35
CA GLU A 45 67.64 -124.61 48.44
C GLU A 45 68.11 -123.25 47.86
N VAL A 46 68.94 -123.29 46.81
CA VAL A 46 69.31 -122.09 46.02
C VAL A 46 68.09 -121.39 45.41
N THR A 47 66.98 -122.08 45.14
CA THR A 47 65.74 -121.48 44.64
C THR A 47 64.92 -120.81 45.76
N GLU A 48 64.89 -121.37 46.97
CA GLU A 48 64.18 -120.74 48.10
C GLU A 48 64.96 -119.60 48.75
N LEU A 49 66.29 -119.74 48.88
CA LEU A 49 67.17 -118.64 49.29
C LEU A 49 67.07 -117.47 48.31
N SER A 50 67.20 -117.72 47.00
CA SER A 50 67.04 -116.66 46.00
C SER A 50 65.65 -116.03 46.01
N ARG A 51 64.58 -116.71 46.47
CA ARG A 51 63.25 -116.09 46.68
C ARG A 51 63.21 -115.13 47.86
N ILE A 52 63.88 -115.45 48.98
CA ILE A 52 63.97 -114.55 50.15
C ILE A 52 64.87 -113.36 49.80
N GLU A 53 66.05 -113.64 49.24
CA GLU A 53 66.96 -112.62 48.70
C GLU A 53 66.23 -111.69 47.71
N TYR A 54 65.41 -112.22 46.81
CA TYR A 54 64.59 -111.43 45.87
C TYR A 54 63.60 -110.50 46.58
N ARG A 55 62.99 -110.92 47.70
CA ARG A 55 62.07 -110.07 48.48
C ARG A 55 62.81 -108.94 49.22
N ASP A 56 63.93 -109.26 49.86
CA ASP A 56 64.73 -108.25 50.56
C ASP A 56 65.42 -107.29 49.57
N VAL A 57 65.82 -107.78 48.40
CA VAL A 57 66.21 -106.94 47.26
C VAL A 57 65.04 -106.07 46.81
N SER A 58 63.82 -106.59 46.69
CA SER A 58 62.64 -105.82 46.27
C SER A 58 62.25 -104.72 47.27
N LEU A 59 62.36 -104.95 48.58
CA LEU A 59 62.08 -103.95 49.61
C LEU A 59 63.17 -102.86 49.67
N ARG A 60 64.46 -103.25 49.67
CA ARG A 60 65.56 -102.29 49.57
C ARG A 60 65.50 -101.49 48.26
N LEU A 61 65.04 -102.10 47.17
CA LEU A 61 64.77 -101.42 45.90
C LEU A 61 63.59 -100.44 46.01
N ALA A 62 62.55 -100.73 46.81
CA ALA A 62 61.44 -99.81 47.04
C ALA A 62 61.87 -98.58 47.88
N GLU A 63 62.59 -98.80 48.98
CA GLU A 63 63.11 -97.73 49.86
C GLU A 63 64.09 -96.82 49.10
N THR A 64 65.07 -97.41 48.40
CA THR A 64 66.01 -96.64 47.56
C THR A 64 65.29 -95.90 46.43
N ASN A 65 64.23 -96.45 45.83
CA ASN A 65 63.39 -95.71 44.86
C ASN A 65 62.63 -94.54 45.49
N GLU A 66 62.23 -94.60 46.76
CA GLU A 66 61.56 -93.48 47.42
C GLU A 66 62.57 -92.37 47.77
N ASP A 67 63.74 -92.73 48.30
CA ASP A 67 64.79 -91.75 48.62
C ASP A 67 65.43 -91.16 47.36
N LEU A 68 65.56 -91.92 46.27
CA LEU A 68 65.92 -91.38 44.95
C LEU A 68 64.87 -90.38 44.44
N LYS A 69 63.56 -90.59 44.69
CA LYS A 69 62.51 -89.60 44.34
C LYS A 69 62.59 -88.35 45.20
N LYS A 70 62.85 -88.47 46.51
CA LYS A 70 63.07 -87.32 47.41
C LYS A 70 64.30 -86.52 46.98
N GLN A 71 65.40 -87.22 46.65
CA GLN A 71 66.62 -86.61 46.15
C GLN A 71 66.39 -85.95 44.79
N GLN A 72 65.69 -86.61 43.85
CA GLN A 72 65.30 -86.04 42.56
C GLN A 72 64.51 -84.74 42.75
N TYR A 73 63.42 -84.75 43.52
CA TYR A 73 62.59 -83.55 43.74
C TYR A 73 63.38 -82.40 44.39
N LYS A 74 64.28 -82.72 45.34
CA LYS A 74 65.17 -81.71 45.92
C LYS A 74 66.16 -81.16 44.88
N MET A 75 66.82 -82.03 44.12
CA MET A 75 67.75 -81.62 43.06
C MET A 75 67.05 -80.80 41.98
N GLU A 76 65.82 -81.16 41.58
CA GLU A 76 64.99 -80.39 40.64
C GLU A 76 64.69 -78.99 41.19
N LYS A 77 64.28 -78.88 42.47
CA LYS A 77 64.00 -77.59 43.11
C LYS A 77 65.25 -76.72 43.23
N ASP A 78 66.37 -77.29 43.69
CA ASP A 78 67.63 -76.56 43.88
C ASP A 78 68.20 -76.14 42.50
N THR A 79 68.12 -77.02 41.49
CA THR A 79 68.49 -76.73 40.09
C THR A 79 67.61 -75.64 39.49
N MET A 80 66.29 -75.69 39.70
CA MET A 80 65.34 -74.66 39.24
C MET A 80 65.62 -73.30 39.89
N SER A 81 65.97 -73.28 41.18
CA SER A 81 66.38 -72.08 41.91
C SER A 81 67.63 -71.45 41.26
N VAL A 82 68.69 -72.24 41.06
CA VAL A 82 69.93 -71.78 40.40
C VAL A 82 69.68 -71.31 38.96
N LEU A 83 68.90 -72.05 38.16
CA LEU A 83 68.50 -71.65 36.81
C LEU A 83 67.72 -70.34 36.79
N SER A 84 66.80 -70.14 37.75
CA SER A 84 66.02 -68.90 37.84
C SER A 84 66.88 -67.70 38.21
N TYR A 85 67.84 -67.88 39.12
CA TYR A 85 68.80 -66.84 39.51
C TYR A 85 69.73 -66.49 38.35
N LEU A 86 70.37 -67.48 37.72
CA LEU A 86 71.27 -67.26 36.58
C LEU A 86 70.52 -66.61 35.41
N LYS A 87 69.34 -67.10 35.03
CA LYS A 87 68.52 -66.51 33.97
C LYS A 87 68.14 -65.05 34.26
N LYS A 88 67.83 -64.71 35.52
CA LYS A 88 67.56 -63.33 35.93
C LYS A 88 68.82 -62.46 35.86
N GLN A 89 69.96 -62.98 36.33
CA GLN A 89 71.24 -62.29 36.29
C GLN A 89 71.73 -62.06 34.85
N ASP A 90 71.53 -63.01 33.95
CA ASP A 90 71.89 -62.90 32.54
C ASP A 90 70.97 -61.93 31.80
N GLN A 91 69.65 -61.96 32.06
CA GLN A 91 68.74 -60.93 31.53
C GLN A 91 69.12 -59.52 32.03
N GLU A 92 69.56 -59.38 33.29
CA GLU A 92 70.04 -58.10 33.83
C GLU A 92 71.35 -57.64 33.17
N LYS A 93 72.28 -58.56 32.86
CA LYS A 93 73.49 -58.28 32.07
C LYS A 93 73.14 -57.89 30.64
N ASP A 94 72.27 -58.63 29.97
CA ASP A 94 71.86 -58.36 28.58
C ASP A 94 71.18 -56.99 28.46
N ASN A 95 70.26 -56.66 29.38
CA ASN A 95 69.62 -55.35 29.46
C ASN A 95 70.64 -54.22 29.71
N MET A 96 71.73 -54.49 30.44
CA MET A 96 72.83 -53.53 30.66
C MET A 96 73.73 -53.40 29.43
N ILE A 97 74.06 -54.51 28.78
CA ILE A 97 74.83 -54.57 27.53
C ILE A 97 74.09 -53.84 26.41
N GLU A 98 72.77 -53.97 26.31
CA GLU A 98 71.94 -53.25 25.34
C GLU A 98 71.95 -51.74 25.59
N LYS A 99 71.75 -51.30 26.84
CA LYS A 99 71.87 -49.87 27.21
C LYS A 99 73.25 -49.30 26.92
N LEU A 100 74.32 -50.03 27.22
CA LEU A 100 75.69 -49.62 26.94
C LEU A 100 75.99 -49.60 25.44
N LYS A 101 75.46 -50.55 24.65
CA LYS A 101 75.51 -50.52 23.18
C LYS A 101 74.79 -49.30 22.61
N GLN A 102 73.59 -48.97 23.11
CA GLN A 102 72.85 -47.79 22.69
C GLN A 102 73.63 -46.50 23.00
N GLN A 103 74.09 -46.32 24.25
CA GLN A 103 74.89 -45.15 24.64
C GLN A 103 76.19 -45.03 23.83
N LEU A 104 76.86 -46.15 23.53
CA LEU A 104 78.05 -46.18 22.69
C LEU A 104 77.74 -45.83 21.22
N ASN A 105 76.55 -46.19 20.71
CA ASN A 105 76.14 -45.82 19.37
C ASN A 105 75.77 -44.33 19.29
N GLU A 106 74.92 -43.84 20.20
CA GLU A 106 74.53 -42.43 20.26
C GLU A 106 75.74 -41.50 20.42
N THR A 107 76.75 -41.87 21.22
CA THR A 107 77.96 -41.06 21.40
C THR A 107 78.87 -41.08 20.17
N LYS A 108 78.93 -42.21 19.44
CA LYS A 108 79.62 -42.29 18.13
C LYS A 108 78.92 -41.46 17.07
N GLU A 109 77.59 -41.53 16.99
CA GLU A 109 76.78 -40.77 16.04
C GLU A 109 76.93 -39.27 16.29
N LYS A 110 76.75 -38.81 17.54
CA LYS A 110 76.96 -37.39 17.91
C LYS A 110 78.38 -36.91 17.58
N ALA A 111 79.42 -37.69 17.90
CA ALA A 111 80.80 -37.35 17.56
C ALA A 111 81.08 -37.35 16.05
N GLN A 112 80.40 -38.21 15.27
CA GLN A 112 80.50 -38.24 13.81
C GLN A 112 79.76 -37.05 13.19
N GLU A 113 78.56 -36.72 13.65
CA GLU A 113 77.80 -35.54 13.22
C GLU A 113 78.54 -34.25 13.52
N GLU A 114 79.10 -34.08 14.72
CA GLU A 114 79.93 -32.92 15.09
C GLU A 114 81.16 -32.80 14.19
N LYS A 115 81.88 -33.91 13.97
CA LYS A 115 83.04 -33.95 13.07
C LYS A 115 82.65 -33.59 11.63
N GLU A 116 81.54 -34.10 11.12
CA GLU A 116 81.04 -33.81 9.77
C GLU A 116 80.58 -32.35 9.65
N LYS A 117 79.91 -31.81 10.67
CA LYS A 117 79.46 -30.42 10.75
C LYS A 117 80.64 -29.45 10.78
N LEU A 118 81.65 -29.72 11.62
CA LEU A 118 82.92 -28.99 11.65
C LEU A 118 83.68 -29.09 10.32
N LEU A 119 83.68 -30.25 9.66
CA LEU A 119 84.31 -30.40 8.33
C LEU A 119 83.57 -29.56 7.27
N LYS A 120 82.24 -29.67 7.21
CA LYS A 120 81.37 -28.88 6.32
C LYS A 120 81.54 -27.38 6.53
N GLU A 121 81.63 -26.93 7.79
CA GLU A 121 81.89 -25.53 8.12
C GLU A 121 83.30 -25.08 7.71
N ASN A 122 84.33 -25.91 7.94
CA ASN A 122 85.69 -25.60 7.51
C ASN A 122 85.82 -25.52 5.98
N LEU A 123 85.13 -26.38 5.23
CA LEU A 123 85.05 -26.27 3.76
C LEU A 123 84.36 -24.98 3.36
N ARG A 124 83.17 -24.67 3.90
CA ARG A 124 82.44 -23.42 3.62
C ARG A 124 83.27 -22.17 3.94
N ASN A 125 84.02 -22.16 5.04
CA ASN A 125 84.88 -21.04 5.41
C ASN A 125 86.14 -20.92 4.54
N LYS A 126 86.71 -22.02 4.06
CA LYS A 126 87.80 -21.98 3.06
C LYS A 126 87.31 -21.47 1.71
N GLU A 127 86.18 -22.01 1.25
CA GLU A 127 85.54 -21.61 -0.02
C GLU A 127 85.18 -20.13 -0.01
N ARG A 128 84.49 -19.65 1.02
CA ARG A 128 84.16 -18.22 1.20
C ARG A 128 85.41 -17.34 1.16
N LYS A 129 86.47 -17.68 1.91
CA LYS A 129 87.74 -16.93 1.90
C LYS A 129 88.42 -16.94 0.52
N HIS A 130 88.31 -18.05 -0.23
CA HIS A 130 88.83 -18.13 -1.59
C HIS A 130 88.04 -17.22 -2.54
N GLN A 131 86.71 -17.29 -2.52
CA GLN A 131 85.83 -16.41 -3.31
C GLN A 131 86.01 -14.91 -2.97
N GLU A 132 86.17 -14.57 -1.68
CA GLU A 132 86.50 -13.21 -1.24
C GLU A 132 87.85 -12.74 -1.79
N THR A 133 88.84 -13.64 -1.83
CA THR A 133 90.17 -13.35 -2.37
C THR A 133 90.15 -13.20 -3.90
N LEU A 134 89.43 -14.08 -4.61
CA LEU A 134 89.20 -13.99 -6.05
C LEU A 134 88.50 -12.67 -6.40
N ARG A 135 87.36 -12.35 -5.78
CA ARG A 135 86.62 -11.10 -6.01
C ARG A 135 87.47 -9.85 -5.77
N ARG A 136 88.36 -9.88 -4.76
CA ARG A 136 89.32 -8.79 -4.47
C ARG A 136 90.49 -8.71 -5.46
N LEU A 137 90.85 -9.81 -6.10
CA LEU A 137 91.83 -9.82 -7.20
C LEU A 137 91.17 -9.36 -8.50
N GLU A 138 90.04 -9.95 -8.87
CA GLU A 138 89.19 -9.57 -10.01
C GLU A 138 88.87 -8.07 -9.99
N GLY A 139 88.37 -7.54 -8.87
CA GLY A 139 88.08 -6.10 -8.73
C GLY A 139 89.28 -5.22 -9.04
N ARG A 140 90.46 -5.54 -8.46
CA ARG A 140 91.70 -4.80 -8.73
C ARG A 140 92.21 -4.99 -10.16
N PHE A 141 92.02 -6.16 -10.77
CA PHE A 141 92.35 -6.38 -12.18
C PHE A 141 91.40 -5.61 -13.11
N PHE A 142 90.10 -5.49 -12.78
CA PHE A 142 89.16 -4.66 -13.54
C PHE A 142 89.45 -3.17 -13.37
N GLU A 143 89.74 -2.69 -12.15
CA GLU A 143 90.14 -1.31 -11.86
C GLU A 143 91.42 -0.94 -12.63
N GLU A 144 92.46 -1.76 -12.54
CA GLU A 144 93.74 -1.54 -13.22
C GLU A 144 93.62 -1.67 -14.74
N LYS A 145 92.89 -2.67 -15.24
CA LYS A 145 92.59 -2.79 -16.67
C LYS A 145 91.86 -1.54 -17.18
N HIS A 146 90.82 -1.08 -16.48
CA HIS A 146 90.05 0.08 -16.88
C HIS A 146 90.86 1.39 -16.78
N ARG A 147 91.81 1.48 -15.84
CA ARG A 147 92.79 2.56 -15.77
C ARG A 147 93.71 2.55 -16.98
N LEU A 148 94.30 1.40 -17.32
CA LEU A 148 95.19 1.23 -18.47
C LEU A 148 94.46 1.44 -19.81
N GLU A 149 93.22 1.00 -19.94
CA GLU A 149 92.36 1.29 -21.11
C GLU A 149 92.13 2.79 -21.25
N LYS A 150 91.73 3.49 -20.18
CA LYS A 150 91.58 4.96 -20.19
C LYS A 150 92.88 5.71 -20.46
N GLU A 151 94.01 5.21 -19.98
CA GLU A 151 95.34 5.79 -20.27
C GLU A 151 95.74 5.55 -21.75
N ALA A 152 95.42 4.37 -22.30
CA ALA A 152 95.62 4.06 -23.71
C ALA A 152 94.71 4.88 -24.63
N GLU A 153 93.42 5.00 -24.34
CA GLU A 153 92.46 5.87 -25.04
C GLU A 153 92.95 7.31 -25.09
N LYS A 154 93.31 7.89 -23.93
CA LYS A 154 93.88 9.25 -23.85
C LYS A 154 95.16 9.36 -24.68
N LYS A 155 96.03 8.35 -24.67
CA LYS A 155 97.28 8.34 -25.46
C LYS A 155 97.00 8.26 -26.96
N ILE A 156 96.01 7.48 -27.39
CA ILE A 156 95.53 7.41 -28.77
C ILE A 156 94.96 8.76 -29.20
N ILE A 157 94.10 9.38 -28.38
CA ILE A 157 93.55 10.72 -28.65
C ILE A 157 94.66 11.76 -28.78
N MET A 158 95.60 11.83 -27.82
CA MET A 158 96.73 12.77 -27.88
C MET A 158 97.63 12.56 -29.10
N LEU A 159 97.84 11.31 -29.54
CA LEU A 159 98.62 10.99 -30.74
C LEU A 159 97.85 11.36 -32.02
N ALA A 160 96.54 11.05 -32.09
CA ALA A 160 95.68 11.42 -33.21
C ALA A 160 95.56 12.95 -33.35
N GLU A 161 95.35 13.67 -32.25
CA GLU A 161 95.38 15.15 -32.25
C GLU A 161 96.75 15.71 -32.66
N ARG A 162 97.86 15.10 -32.21
CA ARG A 162 99.21 15.54 -32.58
C ARG A 162 99.42 15.37 -34.08
N ALA A 163 99.17 14.18 -34.61
CA ALA A 163 99.26 13.89 -36.04
C ALA A 163 98.34 14.79 -36.87
N HIS A 164 97.12 15.08 -36.38
CA HIS A 164 96.19 16.00 -37.03
C HIS A 164 96.69 17.45 -37.03
N ARG A 165 97.22 17.94 -35.89
CA ARG A 165 97.85 19.28 -35.82
C ARG A 165 99.07 19.39 -36.73
N GLU A 166 99.94 18.37 -36.74
CA GLU A 166 101.13 18.33 -37.60
C GLU A 166 100.76 18.29 -39.09
N ALA A 167 99.78 17.47 -39.48
CA ALA A 167 99.24 17.45 -40.84
C ALA A 167 98.64 18.81 -41.25
N VAL A 168 97.82 19.44 -40.38
CA VAL A 168 97.25 20.77 -40.65
C VAL A 168 98.33 21.86 -40.73
N VAL A 169 99.44 21.74 -40.00
CA VAL A 169 100.60 22.64 -40.13
C VAL A 169 101.33 22.41 -41.47
N GLN A 170 101.48 21.16 -41.92
CA GLN A 170 102.09 20.82 -43.21
C GLN A 170 101.25 21.20 -44.44
N LEU A 171 99.95 21.48 -44.28
CA LEU A 171 99.11 21.97 -45.39
C LEU A 171 99.58 23.35 -45.89
N ASN A 172 99.59 23.50 -47.22
CA ASN A 172 99.75 24.79 -47.90
C ASN A 172 98.63 25.78 -47.50
N ASN A 173 98.88 27.08 -47.64
CA ASN A 173 97.96 28.14 -47.20
C ASN A 173 96.51 27.96 -47.68
N ALA A 174 96.28 27.58 -48.94
CA ALA A 174 94.94 27.29 -49.46
C ALA A 174 94.25 26.15 -48.71
N GLY A 175 94.95 25.04 -48.46
CA GLY A 175 94.44 23.91 -47.66
C GLY A 175 94.14 24.29 -46.21
N ARG A 176 94.95 25.16 -45.60
CA ARG A 176 94.70 25.68 -44.25
C ARG A 176 93.48 26.61 -44.18
N THR A 177 93.16 27.35 -45.25
CA THR A 177 91.92 28.14 -45.35
C THR A 177 90.71 27.21 -45.51
N VAL A 178 90.74 26.27 -46.46
CA VAL A 178 89.65 25.30 -46.68
C VAL A 178 89.39 24.46 -45.43
N PHE A 179 90.42 24.08 -44.67
CA PHE A 179 90.24 23.39 -43.39
C PHE A 179 89.51 24.24 -42.34
N LYS A 180 89.81 25.54 -42.23
CA LYS A 180 89.10 26.46 -41.32
C LYS A 180 87.62 26.60 -41.71
N GLU A 181 87.34 26.73 -43.01
CA GLU A 181 85.95 26.73 -43.51
C GLU A 181 85.25 25.41 -43.24
N ASN A 182 85.91 24.26 -43.47
CA ASN A 182 85.32 22.96 -43.19
C ASN A 182 84.98 22.77 -41.69
N VAL A 183 85.85 23.21 -40.78
CA VAL A 183 85.58 23.22 -39.33
C VAL A 183 84.43 24.18 -38.97
N TYR A 184 84.30 25.32 -39.65
CA TYR A 184 83.16 26.23 -39.47
C TYR A 184 81.84 25.60 -39.97
N LEU A 185 81.85 25.00 -41.16
CA LEU A 185 80.71 24.30 -41.76
C LEU A 185 80.29 23.09 -40.92
N GLN A 186 81.23 22.32 -40.36
CA GLN A 186 80.93 21.23 -39.42
C GLN A 186 80.23 21.75 -38.15
N LYS A 187 80.65 22.90 -37.62
CA LYS A 187 79.98 23.53 -36.46
C LYS A 187 78.59 24.03 -36.80
N ALA A 188 78.39 24.65 -37.96
CA ALA A 188 77.08 25.08 -38.44
C ALA A 188 76.14 23.89 -38.66
N LEU A 189 76.63 22.81 -39.31
CA LEU A 189 75.88 21.57 -39.48
C LEU A 189 75.51 20.94 -38.12
N ALA A 190 76.43 20.88 -37.17
CA ALA A 190 76.17 20.36 -35.82
C ALA A 190 75.20 21.22 -35.00
N TYR A 191 75.07 22.53 -35.31
CA TYR A 191 74.03 23.39 -34.77
C TYR A 191 72.67 23.06 -35.40
N HIS A 192 72.57 23.08 -36.73
CA HIS A 192 71.30 22.82 -37.43
C HIS A 192 70.78 21.38 -37.23
N LEU A 193 71.65 20.39 -37.01
CA LEU A 193 71.22 19.03 -36.63
C LEU A 193 70.56 18.99 -35.24
N LYS A 194 71.05 19.79 -34.27
CA LYS A 194 70.42 19.92 -32.94
C LYS A 194 69.11 20.70 -33.02
N GLU A 195 69.08 21.74 -33.83
CA GLU A 195 67.88 22.52 -34.12
C GLU A 195 66.79 21.66 -34.79
N ALA A 196 67.16 20.85 -35.79
CA ALA A 196 66.26 19.92 -36.46
C ALA A 196 65.73 18.82 -35.52
N ASP A 197 66.57 18.26 -34.64
CA ASP A 197 66.16 17.30 -33.61
C ASP A 197 65.20 17.95 -32.58
N ALA A 198 65.47 19.18 -32.13
CA ALA A 198 64.58 19.93 -31.26
C ALA A 198 63.23 20.24 -31.92
N LEU A 199 63.24 20.67 -33.19
CA LEU A 199 62.03 20.89 -33.99
C LEU A 199 61.26 19.58 -34.25
N GLN A 200 61.95 18.46 -34.51
CA GLN A 200 61.30 17.16 -34.67
C GLN A 200 60.64 16.69 -33.36
N LYS A 201 61.30 16.89 -32.21
CA LYS A 201 60.73 16.59 -30.88
C LYS A 201 59.52 17.46 -30.57
N ASN A 202 59.55 18.74 -30.91
CA ASN A 202 58.41 19.64 -30.75
C ASN A 202 57.27 19.30 -31.72
N SER A 203 57.57 18.91 -32.96
CA SER A 203 56.59 18.46 -33.95
C SER A 203 55.89 17.16 -33.50
N LYS A 204 56.63 16.19 -32.95
CA LYS A 204 56.05 14.96 -32.36
C LYS A 204 55.13 15.28 -31.19
N LYS A 205 55.57 16.10 -30.23
CA LYS A 205 54.73 16.56 -29.11
C LYS A 205 53.47 17.29 -29.59
N LEU A 206 53.59 18.15 -30.61
CA LEU A 206 52.45 18.85 -31.18
C LEU A 206 51.46 17.86 -31.83
N GLN A 207 51.96 16.88 -32.58
CA GLN A 207 51.16 15.80 -33.16
C GLN A 207 50.44 14.96 -32.08
N GLU A 208 51.14 14.62 -30.98
CA GLU A 208 50.56 13.94 -29.81
C GLU A 208 49.45 14.78 -29.16
N THR A 209 49.66 16.08 -28.96
CA THR A 209 48.59 16.96 -28.45
C THR A 209 47.43 17.11 -29.43
N GLN A 210 47.70 17.08 -30.74
CA GLN A 210 46.67 17.15 -31.78
C GLN A 210 45.79 15.90 -31.80
N THR A 211 46.35 14.69 -31.67
CA THR A 211 45.55 13.46 -31.60
C THR A 211 44.73 13.39 -30.32
N LEU A 212 45.29 13.80 -29.17
CA LEU A 212 44.56 13.90 -27.91
C LEU A 212 43.39 14.90 -27.99
N LEU A 213 43.61 16.09 -28.58
CA LEU A 213 42.56 17.08 -28.78
C LEU A 213 41.48 16.64 -29.79
N LEU A 214 41.86 15.88 -30.83
CA LEU A 214 40.90 15.28 -31.76
C LEU A 214 40.02 14.25 -31.05
N HIS A 215 40.59 13.32 -30.27
CA HIS A 215 39.80 12.36 -29.50
C HIS A 215 38.91 13.02 -28.44
N GLN A 216 39.40 14.07 -27.75
CA GLN A 216 38.55 14.84 -26.84
C GLN A 216 37.40 15.55 -27.57
N LYS A 217 37.64 16.06 -28.78
CA LYS A 217 36.59 16.63 -29.64
C LYS A 217 35.57 15.57 -30.07
N GLU A 218 36.01 14.38 -30.47
CA GLU A 218 35.14 13.27 -30.85
C GLU A 218 34.21 12.85 -29.69
N ILE A 219 34.76 12.72 -28.48
CA ILE A 219 34.00 12.45 -27.25
C ILE A 219 32.99 13.57 -26.96
N ASN A 220 33.41 14.83 -27.06
CA ASN A 220 32.53 15.99 -26.85
C ASN A 220 31.42 16.08 -27.91
N ASP A 221 31.72 15.83 -29.17
CA ASP A 221 30.75 15.84 -30.28
C ASP A 221 29.72 14.71 -30.12
N LEU A 222 30.10 13.55 -29.57
CA LEU A 222 29.18 12.46 -29.21
C LEU A 222 28.29 12.84 -28.01
N LEU A 223 28.87 13.38 -26.94
CA LEU A 223 28.13 13.83 -25.75
C LEU A 223 27.11 14.93 -26.09
N VAL A 224 27.49 15.89 -26.94
CA VAL A 224 26.59 16.96 -27.40
C VAL A 224 25.43 16.38 -28.23
N LYS A 225 25.68 15.40 -29.11
CA LYS A 225 24.61 14.70 -29.86
C LYS A 225 23.66 13.95 -28.91
N GLU A 226 24.18 13.26 -27.90
CA GLU A 226 23.37 12.59 -26.87
C GLU A 226 22.47 13.59 -26.13
N LYS A 227 23.02 14.73 -25.69
CA LYS A 227 22.24 15.75 -24.96
C LYS A 227 21.21 16.44 -25.85
N ILE A 228 21.52 16.70 -27.12
CA ILE A 228 20.55 17.20 -28.10
C ILE A 228 19.40 16.19 -28.30
N MET A 229 19.71 14.90 -28.38
CA MET A 229 18.68 13.84 -28.49
C MET A 229 17.80 13.78 -27.25
N GLN A 230 18.37 13.79 -26.03
CA GLN A 230 17.64 13.81 -24.77
C GLN A 230 16.73 15.04 -24.64
N LEU A 231 17.24 16.24 -24.96
CA LEU A 231 16.45 17.48 -24.95
C LEU A 231 15.34 17.46 -26.01
N THR A 232 15.57 16.88 -27.18
CA THR A 232 14.55 16.74 -28.24
C THR A 232 13.43 15.80 -27.81
N GLN A 233 13.77 14.69 -27.15
CA GLN A 233 12.81 13.75 -26.59
C GLN A 233 11.98 14.37 -25.45
N GLN A 234 12.62 15.09 -24.53
CA GLN A 234 11.92 15.83 -23.48
C GLN A 234 10.99 16.91 -24.08
N ARG A 235 11.45 17.62 -25.12
CA ARG A 235 10.64 18.64 -25.82
C ARG A 235 9.41 18.03 -26.50
N SER A 236 9.49 16.85 -27.10
CA SER A 236 8.33 16.19 -27.72
C SER A 236 7.34 15.65 -26.67
N GLN A 237 7.83 15.16 -25.53
CA GLN A 237 6.99 14.83 -24.37
C GLN A 237 6.25 16.07 -23.83
N ILE A 238 6.96 17.17 -23.60
CA ILE A 238 6.38 18.45 -23.15
C ILE A 238 5.33 18.96 -24.15
N GLN A 239 5.62 18.94 -25.46
CA GLN A 239 4.64 19.34 -26.49
C GLN A 239 3.39 18.43 -26.51
N THR A 240 3.55 17.13 -26.23
CA THR A 240 2.42 16.19 -26.15
C THR A 240 1.56 16.46 -24.91
N LEU A 241 2.19 16.74 -23.76
CA LEU A 241 1.50 17.14 -22.54
C LEU A 241 0.80 18.49 -22.69
N GLN A 242 1.45 19.48 -23.30
CA GLN A 242 0.86 20.80 -23.60
C GLN A 242 -0.39 20.68 -24.48
N LYS A 243 -0.33 19.88 -25.55
CA LYS A 243 -1.52 19.59 -26.39
C LYS A 243 -2.64 18.95 -25.59
N LYS A 244 -2.31 18.02 -24.68
CA LYS A 244 -3.30 17.39 -23.79
C LYS A 244 -3.93 18.40 -22.83
N VAL A 245 -3.12 19.27 -22.20
CA VAL A 245 -3.60 20.34 -21.31
C VAL A 245 -4.57 21.26 -22.07
N VAL A 246 -4.18 21.79 -23.23
CA VAL A 246 -5.05 22.65 -24.06
C VAL A 246 -6.35 21.93 -24.48
N SER A 247 -6.30 20.63 -24.77
CA SER A 247 -7.52 19.85 -25.08
C SER A 247 -8.46 19.67 -23.87
N LEU A 248 -7.91 19.63 -22.65
CA LEU A 248 -8.70 19.57 -21.42
C LEU A 248 -9.25 20.95 -21.02
N GLU A 249 -8.45 22.01 -21.17
CA GLU A 249 -8.87 23.40 -20.95
C GLU A 249 -10.01 23.81 -21.90
N THR A 250 -9.92 23.45 -23.18
CA THR A 250 -10.99 23.72 -24.16
C THR A 250 -12.25 22.89 -23.92
N ALA A 251 -12.12 21.61 -23.52
CA ALA A 251 -13.26 20.80 -23.12
C ALA A 251 -13.94 21.37 -21.86
N LEU A 252 -13.16 21.72 -20.82
CA LEU A 252 -13.65 22.32 -19.59
C LEU A 252 -14.33 23.67 -19.85
N SER A 253 -13.71 24.54 -20.66
CA SER A 253 -14.30 25.82 -21.05
C SER A 253 -15.62 25.66 -21.81
N CYS A 254 -15.74 24.63 -22.65
CA CYS A 254 -17.01 24.33 -23.32
C CYS A 254 -18.09 23.89 -22.31
N MET A 255 -17.74 22.97 -21.39
CA MET A 255 -18.65 22.53 -20.32
C MET A 255 -19.05 23.68 -19.38
N THR A 256 -18.11 24.53 -18.95
CA THR A 256 -18.41 25.71 -18.11
C THR A 256 -19.40 26.64 -18.82
N ARG A 257 -19.17 26.96 -20.10
CA ARG A 257 -20.08 27.78 -20.90
C ARG A 257 -21.45 27.11 -21.09
N GLU A 258 -21.50 25.79 -21.27
CA GLU A 258 -22.75 25.04 -21.33
C GLU A 258 -23.53 25.15 -20.01
N PHE A 259 -22.87 24.95 -18.86
CA PHE A 259 -23.46 25.19 -17.53
C PHE A 259 -23.92 26.64 -17.34
N GLU A 260 -23.14 27.65 -17.74
CA GLU A 260 -23.54 29.06 -17.70
C GLU A 260 -24.80 29.32 -18.53
N THR A 261 -24.89 28.77 -19.74
CA THR A 261 -26.11 28.91 -20.57
C THR A 261 -27.31 28.18 -19.98
N GLU A 262 -27.13 27.06 -19.28
CA GLU A 262 -28.22 26.35 -18.63
C GLU A 262 -28.69 27.05 -17.36
N VAL A 263 -27.77 27.63 -16.57
CA VAL A 263 -28.10 28.49 -15.43
C VAL A 263 -28.88 29.73 -15.87
N LEU A 264 -28.51 30.36 -17.00
CA LEU A 264 -29.25 31.49 -17.56
C LEU A 264 -30.67 31.09 -18.00
N LYS A 265 -30.84 29.95 -18.67
CA LYS A 265 -32.19 29.43 -19.02
C LYS A 265 -33.03 29.13 -17.77
N LEU A 266 -32.44 28.52 -16.74
CA LEU A 266 -33.13 28.23 -15.49
C LEU A 266 -33.54 29.52 -14.76
N GLN A 267 -32.70 30.56 -14.82
CA GLN A 267 -33.02 31.88 -14.27
C GLN A 267 -34.13 32.57 -15.07
N GLU A 268 -34.11 32.52 -16.40
CA GLU A 268 -35.16 33.06 -17.27
C GLU A 268 -36.49 32.33 -17.06
N GLN A 269 -36.49 31.00 -17.06
CA GLN A 269 -37.66 30.17 -16.75
C GLN A 269 -38.21 30.51 -15.36
N ALA A 270 -37.36 30.65 -14.35
CA ALA A 270 -37.79 31.08 -13.01
C ALA A 270 -38.40 32.49 -13.01
N MET A 271 -37.94 33.44 -13.85
CA MET A 271 -38.61 34.74 -13.98
C MET A 271 -39.98 34.62 -14.66
N VAL A 272 -40.10 33.80 -15.70
CA VAL A 272 -41.37 33.53 -16.41
C VAL A 272 -42.37 32.85 -15.47
N ASP A 273 -41.94 31.83 -14.72
CA ASP A 273 -42.78 31.13 -13.74
C ASP A 273 -43.22 32.07 -12.61
N ASN A 274 -42.32 32.90 -12.07
CA ASN A 274 -42.69 33.91 -11.08
C ASN A 274 -43.69 34.94 -11.63
N HIS A 275 -43.54 35.37 -12.89
CA HIS A 275 -44.50 36.26 -13.54
C HIS A 275 -45.87 35.58 -13.68
N GLY A 276 -45.90 34.30 -14.10
CA GLY A 276 -47.10 33.47 -14.17
C GLY A 276 -47.78 33.31 -12.81
N GLN A 277 -47.02 33.05 -11.73
CA GLN A 277 -47.57 32.98 -10.37
C GLN A 277 -48.17 34.31 -9.91
N VAL A 278 -47.53 35.45 -10.23
CA VAL A 278 -48.06 36.79 -9.94
C VAL A 278 -49.35 37.07 -10.73
N GLU A 279 -49.46 36.61 -11.98
CA GLU A 279 -50.71 36.72 -12.75
C GLU A 279 -51.80 35.79 -12.23
N ILE A 280 -51.49 34.52 -11.93
CA ILE A 280 -52.40 33.57 -11.29
C ILE A 280 -52.92 34.15 -9.96
N TYR A 281 -52.08 34.76 -9.14
CA TYR A 281 -52.49 35.42 -7.90
C TYR A 281 -53.46 36.58 -8.13
N LYS A 282 -53.19 37.46 -9.11
CA LYS A 282 -54.11 38.54 -9.51
C LYS A 282 -55.46 37.99 -9.96
N LEU A 283 -55.45 36.95 -10.81
CA LEU A 283 -56.65 36.30 -11.33
C LEU A 283 -57.46 35.60 -10.22
N GLN A 284 -56.79 34.91 -9.28
CA GLN A 284 -57.43 34.31 -8.11
C GLN A 284 -58.08 35.38 -7.20
N HIS A 285 -57.41 36.51 -6.97
CA HIS A 285 -57.99 37.60 -6.18
C HIS A 285 -59.20 38.22 -6.88
N LEU A 286 -59.13 38.42 -8.20
CA LEU A 286 -60.26 38.91 -9.02
C LEU A 286 -61.43 37.93 -8.98
N LEU A 287 -61.17 36.62 -9.11
CA LEU A 287 -62.17 35.56 -8.98
C LEU A 287 -62.83 35.56 -7.60
N GLN A 288 -62.06 35.64 -6.50
CA GLN A 288 -62.62 35.76 -5.15
C GLN A 288 -63.52 36.99 -4.99
N MET A 289 -63.17 38.13 -5.60
CA MET A 289 -64.01 39.32 -5.58
C MET A 289 -65.30 39.12 -6.40
N LYS A 290 -65.23 38.45 -7.55
CA LYS A 290 -66.41 38.07 -8.33
C LYS A 290 -67.30 37.04 -7.63
N ASP A 291 -66.74 36.10 -6.87
CA ASP A 291 -67.50 35.20 -6.01
C ASP A 291 -68.17 35.94 -4.85
N ARG A 292 -67.52 36.94 -4.25
CA ARG A 292 -68.14 37.80 -3.22
C ARG A 292 -69.32 38.59 -3.79
N GLU A 293 -69.19 39.13 -5.01
CA GLU A 293 -70.30 39.79 -5.74
C GLU A 293 -71.41 38.80 -6.09
N MET A 294 -71.07 37.65 -6.70
CA MET A 294 -72.00 36.58 -7.05
C MET A 294 -72.79 36.10 -5.82
N ASN A 295 -72.14 35.95 -4.67
CA ASN A 295 -72.81 35.57 -3.42
C ASN A 295 -73.67 36.69 -2.81
N ARG A 296 -73.37 37.97 -3.06
CA ARG A 296 -74.29 39.08 -2.76
C ARG A 296 -75.53 39.03 -3.66
N VAL A 297 -75.35 38.81 -4.97
CA VAL A 297 -76.45 38.66 -5.94
C VAL A 297 -77.33 37.46 -5.61
N LYS A 298 -76.75 36.29 -5.31
CA LYS A 298 -77.49 35.10 -4.86
C LYS A 298 -78.31 35.36 -3.59
N LYS A 299 -77.77 36.09 -2.61
CA LYS A 299 -78.51 36.50 -1.41
C LYS A 299 -79.67 37.44 -1.74
N LEU A 300 -79.44 38.47 -2.56
CA LEU A 300 -80.49 39.41 -2.97
C LEU A 300 -81.61 38.71 -3.76
N ALA A 301 -81.26 37.81 -4.69
CA ALA A 301 -82.22 37.00 -5.43
C ALA A 301 -83.02 36.06 -4.52
N LYS A 302 -82.39 35.50 -3.46
CA LYS A 302 -83.11 34.73 -2.44
C LYS A 302 -84.08 35.62 -1.65
N ASN A 303 -83.64 36.80 -1.19
CA ASN A 303 -84.51 37.73 -0.46
C ASN A 303 -85.74 38.12 -1.28
N ILE A 304 -85.57 38.48 -2.56
CA ILE A 304 -86.69 38.81 -3.47
C ILE A 304 -87.66 37.63 -3.64
N LEU A 305 -87.16 36.38 -3.65
CA LEU A 305 -87.99 35.19 -3.72
C LEU A 305 -88.72 34.91 -2.40
N ASP A 306 -88.05 35.10 -1.25
CA ASP A 306 -88.63 34.96 0.09
C ASP A 306 -89.73 36.04 0.31
N GLU A 307 -89.46 37.30 -0.03
CA GLU A 307 -90.41 38.44 -0.02
C GLU A 307 -91.61 38.18 -0.94
N ARG A 308 -91.37 37.72 -2.18
CA ARG A 308 -92.45 37.28 -3.08
C ARG A 308 -93.29 36.18 -2.44
N THR A 309 -92.65 35.19 -1.81
CA THR A 309 -93.35 34.07 -1.15
C THR A 309 -94.19 34.55 0.05
N GLU A 310 -93.71 35.55 0.79
CA GLU A 310 -94.47 36.20 1.87
C GLU A 310 -95.69 36.97 1.32
N VAL A 311 -95.52 37.71 0.23
CA VAL A 311 -96.62 38.40 -0.48
C VAL A 311 -97.65 37.40 -1.03
N GLU A 312 -97.21 36.28 -1.61
CA GLU A 312 -98.10 35.21 -2.09
C GLU A 312 -98.88 34.55 -0.93
N ARG A 313 -98.24 34.29 0.22
CA ARG A 313 -98.95 33.85 1.44
C ARG A 313 -99.95 34.89 1.92
N PHE A 314 -99.57 36.16 1.99
CA PHE A 314 -100.45 37.26 2.42
C PHE A 314 -101.70 37.37 1.52
N PHE A 315 -101.56 37.24 0.20
CA PHE A 315 -102.71 37.22 -0.71
C PHE A 315 -103.59 35.98 -0.49
N LEU A 316 -103.02 34.79 -0.26
CA LEU A 316 -103.78 33.58 0.05
C LEU A 316 -104.54 33.68 1.38
N ASP A 317 -103.89 34.22 2.42
CA ASP A 317 -104.50 34.46 3.74
C ASP A 317 -105.58 35.55 3.67
N ALA A 318 -105.37 36.62 2.91
CA ALA A 318 -106.39 37.65 2.67
C ALA A 318 -107.60 37.08 1.93
N LEU A 319 -107.39 36.27 0.89
CA LEU A 319 -108.47 35.55 0.19
C LEU A 319 -109.20 34.56 1.12
N HIS A 320 -108.46 33.86 1.98
CA HIS A 320 -109.05 32.99 3.00
C HIS A 320 -109.90 33.80 4.00
N GLN A 321 -109.40 34.93 4.48
CA GLN A 321 -110.09 35.79 5.44
C GLN A 321 -111.35 36.42 4.83
N VAL A 322 -111.31 36.85 3.57
CA VAL A 322 -112.50 37.28 2.81
C VAL A 322 -113.49 36.12 2.65
N LYS A 323 -113.04 34.91 2.31
CA LYS A 323 -113.90 33.72 2.21
C LYS A 323 -114.59 33.38 3.54
N GLN A 324 -113.86 33.45 4.66
CA GLN A 324 -114.43 33.26 6.00
C GLN A 324 -115.43 34.37 6.36
N GLN A 325 -115.13 35.63 6.02
CA GLN A 325 -116.03 36.76 6.25
C GLN A 325 -117.32 36.64 5.42
N VAL A 326 -117.25 36.12 4.19
CA VAL A 326 -118.42 35.80 3.35
C VAL A 326 -119.23 34.63 3.92
N LEU A 327 -118.59 33.60 4.47
CA LEU A 327 -119.30 32.52 5.17
C LEU A 327 -119.97 33.02 6.46
N PHE A 328 -119.31 33.88 7.22
CA PHE A 328 -119.87 34.51 8.41
C PHE A 328 -121.04 35.44 8.08
N SER A 329 -120.91 36.30 7.05
CA SER A 329 -121.97 37.23 6.65
C SER A 329 -123.20 36.48 6.12
N ARG A 330 -123.04 35.45 5.27
CA ARG A 330 -124.17 34.57 4.85
C ARG A 330 -124.85 33.90 6.05
N LYS A 331 -124.07 33.39 7.02
CA LYS A 331 -124.60 32.75 8.25
C LYS A 331 -125.29 33.75 9.18
N HIS A 332 -124.81 34.99 9.27
CA HIS A 332 -125.42 36.06 10.03
C HIS A 332 -126.70 36.55 9.36
N TYR A 333 -126.68 36.84 8.05
CA TYR A 333 -127.85 37.24 7.27
C TYR A 333 -128.97 36.22 7.37
N LYS A 334 -128.67 34.91 7.24
CA LYS A 334 -129.66 33.83 7.43
C LYS A 334 -130.31 33.88 8.83
N LYS A 335 -129.54 34.15 9.90
CA LYS A 335 -130.08 34.34 11.26
C LYS A 335 -130.93 35.60 11.39
N VAL A 336 -130.49 36.73 10.82
CA VAL A 336 -131.22 38.01 10.90
C VAL A 336 -132.53 37.93 10.11
N ALA A 337 -132.52 37.36 8.91
CA ALA A 337 -133.74 37.11 8.13
C ALA A 337 -134.71 36.18 8.87
N GLN A 338 -134.21 35.17 9.59
CA GLN A 338 -135.04 34.28 10.42
C GLN A 338 -135.61 35.00 11.64
N ALA A 339 -134.82 35.84 12.31
CA ALA A 339 -135.27 36.66 13.43
C ALA A 339 -136.32 37.69 12.99
N ALA A 340 -136.13 38.35 11.85
CA ALA A 340 -137.07 39.31 11.28
C ALA A 340 -138.38 38.65 10.83
N PHE A 341 -138.32 37.48 10.18
CA PHE A 341 -139.52 36.69 9.84
C PHE A 341 -140.27 36.26 11.11
N ASN A 342 -139.56 35.73 12.12
CA ASN A 342 -140.16 35.30 13.38
C ASN A 342 -140.74 36.47 14.20
N LEU A 343 -140.14 37.67 14.13
CA LEU A 343 -140.67 38.89 14.74
C LEU A 343 -141.96 39.31 14.05
N LYS A 344 -141.95 39.41 12.71
CA LYS A 344 -143.12 39.83 11.92
C LYS A 344 -144.29 38.85 11.99
N MET A 345 -144.01 37.54 12.11
CA MET A 345 -145.01 36.54 12.48
C MET A 345 -145.63 36.82 13.85
N ARG A 346 -144.82 37.20 14.85
CA ARG A 346 -145.28 37.48 16.22
C ARG A 346 -146.07 38.78 16.33
N GLU A 347 -145.70 39.80 15.54
CA GLU A 347 -146.44 41.07 15.40
C GLU A 347 -147.79 40.87 14.70
N ALA A 348 -147.86 39.96 13.73
CA ALA A 348 -149.11 39.54 13.11
C ALA A 348 -150.01 38.74 14.08
N CYS A 349 -149.44 37.82 14.88
CA CYS A 349 -150.17 37.17 15.97
C CYS A 349 -150.69 38.17 17.02
N ALA A 350 -150.02 39.31 17.22
CA ALA A 350 -150.47 40.39 18.09
C ALA A 350 -151.49 41.34 17.43
N GLY A 351 -151.97 41.04 16.21
CA GLY A 351 -152.98 41.81 15.49
C GLY A 351 -152.52 43.17 14.95
N ARG A 352 -151.20 43.44 14.92
CA ARG A 352 -150.65 44.75 14.53
C ARG A 352 -150.27 44.87 13.06
N THR A 353 -150.11 43.74 12.38
CA THR A 353 -149.72 43.65 10.96
C THR A 353 -150.34 42.40 10.32
N GLU A 354 -150.38 42.34 8.99
CA GLU A 354 -150.74 41.11 8.27
C GLU A 354 -149.67 40.00 8.43
N TYR A 355 -150.09 38.74 8.33
CA TYR A 355 -149.20 37.58 8.40
C TYR A 355 -148.24 37.54 7.20
N PRO A 356 -146.91 37.47 7.41
CA PRO A 356 -145.95 37.43 6.32
C PRO A 356 -146.01 36.10 5.54
N LYS A 357 -145.86 36.18 4.20
CA LYS A 357 -145.80 35.01 3.31
C LYS A 357 -144.73 34.02 3.79
N ILE A 358 -145.08 32.73 3.86
CA ILE A 358 -144.20 31.64 4.31
C ILE A 358 -142.88 31.69 3.53
N ARG A 359 -141.77 31.62 4.26
CA ARG A 359 -140.40 31.78 3.75
C ARG A 359 -139.49 30.74 4.37
N THR A 360 -138.71 30.05 3.56
CA THR A 360 -138.00 28.83 3.94
C THR A 360 -136.53 29.05 4.23
N PHE A 361 -136.03 28.34 5.24
CA PHE A 361 -134.68 28.45 5.78
C PHE A 361 -133.92 27.10 5.75
N ASP A 362 -134.59 26.00 5.42
CA ASP A 362 -134.01 24.66 5.26
C ASP A 362 -133.23 24.50 3.94
N GLY A 363 -133.59 25.27 2.91
CA GLY A 363 -132.81 25.36 1.67
C GLY A 363 -133.07 24.26 0.66
N ARG A 364 -134.26 23.62 0.69
CA ARG A 364 -134.64 22.60 -0.29
C ARG A 364 -135.01 23.22 -1.64
N GLU A 365 -134.61 22.53 -2.70
CA GLU A 365 -134.57 23.00 -4.09
C GLU A 365 -135.94 23.34 -4.71
N HIS A 366 -137.03 22.84 -4.12
CA HIS A 366 -138.39 23.00 -4.67
C HIS A 366 -139.19 24.11 -3.97
N SER A 367 -138.53 25.04 -3.26
CA SER A 367 -139.20 26.08 -2.46
C SER A 367 -139.10 27.48 -3.09
N THR A 368 -140.24 28.01 -3.52
CA THR A 368 -140.40 29.25 -4.30
C THR A 368 -140.09 30.56 -3.56
N ASN A 369 -139.73 30.52 -2.28
CA ASN A 369 -139.38 31.69 -1.47
C ASN A 369 -138.37 31.30 -0.36
N THR A 370 -137.12 31.06 -0.76
CA THR A 370 -136.05 30.55 0.10
C THR A 370 -135.03 31.65 0.38
N VAL A 371 -134.55 31.79 1.63
CA VAL A 371 -133.56 32.84 1.99
C VAL A 371 -132.20 32.70 1.29
N ASN A 372 -131.90 31.52 0.76
CA ASN A 372 -130.74 31.30 -0.10
C ASN A 372 -130.89 32.02 -1.47
N GLN A 373 -132.12 32.28 -1.93
CA GLN A 373 -132.39 33.00 -3.18
C GLN A 373 -131.87 34.44 -3.10
N ASP A 374 -132.18 35.15 -2.00
CA ASP A 374 -131.70 36.51 -1.73
C ASP A 374 -130.16 36.59 -1.66
N LEU A 375 -129.49 35.52 -1.20
CA LEU A 375 -128.03 35.45 -1.18
C LEU A 375 -127.43 35.24 -2.59
N VAL A 376 -128.10 34.46 -3.44
CA VAL A 376 -127.71 34.28 -4.86
C VAL A 376 -128.06 35.51 -5.68
N GLU A 377 -129.12 36.23 -5.34
CA GLU A 377 -129.44 37.53 -5.91
C GLU A 377 -128.44 38.59 -5.46
N ALA A 378 -128.01 38.61 -4.18
CA ALA A 378 -126.91 39.46 -3.73
C ALA A 378 -125.57 39.15 -4.46
N GLU A 379 -125.32 37.91 -4.88
CA GLU A 379 -124.19 37.58 -5.76
C GLU A 379 -124.37 38.07 -7.20
N LYS A 380 -125.61 38.14 -7.72
CA LYS A 380 -125.93 38.76 -9.02
C LYS A 380 -125.87 40.29 -9.00
N TRP A 381 -126.03 40.93 -7.85
CA TRP A 381 -125.84 42.38 -7.68
C TRP A 381 -124.36 42.77 -7.54
N THR A 382 -123.46 42.03 -8.20
CA THR A 382 -122.04 42.38 -8.34
C THR A 382 -121.78 43.35 -9.50
N ASP A 383 -122.65 43.37 -10.52
CA ASP A 383 -122.67 44.42 -11.56
C ASP A 383 -123.40 45.69 -11.08
N ILE A 384 -122.83 46.38 -10.09
CA ILE A 384 -123.09 47.82 -9.96
C ILE A 384 -122.27 48.51 -11.05
N GLN A 385 -122.90 48.78 -12.19
CA GLN A 385 -122.34 49.56 -13.29
C GLN A 385 -122.24 51.04 -12.89
N GLY A 386 -121.31 51.32 -11.97
CA GLY A 386 -121.12 52.59 -11.30
C GLY A 386 -119.72 52.63 -10.71
N ASN A 387 -118.74 52.83 -11.59
CA ASN A 387 -117.36 53.09 -11.19
C ASN A 387 -117.32 54.41 -10.41
N VAL A 388 -117.33 54.34 -9.07
CA VAL A 388 -117.27 55.51 -8.19
C VAL A 388 -115.85 56.08 -8.26
N ASP A 389 -115.62 56.90 -9.28
CA ASP A 389 -114.34 57.52 -9.53
C ASP A 389 -114.02 58.52 -8.40
N ILE A 390 -112.73 58.69 -8.13
CA ILE A 390 -112.20 59.59 -7.12
C ILE A 390 -112.54 61.06 -7.46
N GLY A 391 -113.01 61.34 -8.68
CA GLY A 391 -113.61 62.61 -9.11
C GLY A 391 -114.78 63.10 -8.24
N ASP A 392 -115.80 62.27 -8.02
CA ASP A 392 -117.15 62.72 -7.61
C ASP A 392 -117.32 62.95 -6.10
N LEU A 393 -116.37 62.49 -5.28
CA LEU A 393 -116.33 62.74 -3.84
C LEU A 393 -116.08 64.23 -3.56
N THR A 394 -116.72 64.81 -2.55
CA THR A 394 -116.34 66.19 -2.11
C THR A 394 -114.97 66.17 -1.44
N TRP A 395 -114.26 67.31 -1.39
CA TRP A 395 -112.89 67.36 -0.84
C TRP A 395 -112.77 66.78 0.58
N GLU A 396 -113.74 67.03 1.45
CA GLU A 396 -113.78 66.42 2.79
C GLU A 396 -113.96 64.89 2.76
N GLN A 397 -114.67 64.35 1.77
CA GLN A 397 -114.84 62.91 1.60
C GLN A 397 -113.55 62.29 1.06
N LYS A 398 -112.89 62.93 0.08
CA LYS A 398 -111.55 62.51 -0.39
C LYS A 398 -110.54 62.53 0.76
N GLU A 399 -110.56 63.57 1.60
CA GLU A 399 -109.69 63.64 2.77
C GLU A 399 -110.04 62.57 3.82
N LYS A 400 -111.32 62.32 4.12
CA LYS A 400 -111.73 61.24 5.03
C LYS A 400 -111.34 59.86 4.51
N VAL A 401 -111.46 59.59 3.21
CA VAL A 401 -111.02 58.34 2.58
C VAL A 401 -109.49 58.22 2.64
N LEU A 402 -108.73 59.26 2.31
CA LEU A 402 -107.27 59.25 2.39
C LEU A 402 -106.77 59.12 3.84
N ARG A 403 -107.36 59.83 4.80
CA ARG A 403 -107.05 59.68 6.24
C ARG A 403 -107.36 58.27 6.72
N LEU A 404 -108.48 57.67 6.30
CA LEU A 404 -108.84 56.29 6.66
C LEU A 404 -107.90 55.26 5.99
N LEU A 405 -107.50 55.48 4.74
CA LEU A 405 -106.58 54.63 4.00
C LEU A 405 -105.17 54.66 4.63
N PHE A 406 -104.62 55.86 4.89
CA PHE A 406 -103.35 56.01 5.59
C PHE A 406 -103.41 55.51 7.04
N ALA A 407 -104.53 55.71 7.76
CA ALA A 407 -104.71 55.13 9.10
C ALA A 407 -104.67 53.59 9.08
N LYS A 408 -105.17 52.98 8.00
CA LYS A 408 -105.25 51.52 7.82
C LYS A 408 -103.99 50.91 7.22
N MET A 409 -103.20 51.67 6.45
CA MET A 409 -101.89 51.26 5.93
C MET A 409 -100.73 51.48 6.93
N ASN A 410 -100.80 52.52 7.78
CA ASN A 410 -99.68 52.91 8.65
C ASN A 410 -99.81 52.49 10.13
N GLY A 411 -100.85 51.75 10.53
CA GLY A 411 -100.96 51.12 11.86
C GLY A 411 -100.82 52.10 13.05
N PHE A 412 -101.89 52.85 13.34
CA PHE A 412 -101.90 54.07 14.17
C PHE A 412 -101.15 54.03 15.53
N VAL A 413 -99.86 54.43 15.53
CA VAL A 413 -99.16 55.04 16.67
C VAL A 413 -98.28 56.19 16.18
N PRO A 414 -98.47 57.45 16.64
CA PRO A 414 -97.66 58.58 16.18
C PRO A 414 -96.17 58.52 16.59
N ARG A 415 -95.30 58.64 15.59
CA ARG A 415 -93.83 58.65 15.69
C ARG A 415 -93.31 60.02 16.17
N LYS A 416 -92.36 60.05 17.10
CA LYS A 416 -91.49 61.24 17.31
C LYS A 416 -90.27 61.19 16.39
N TYR A 417 -89.88 62.35 15.87
CA TYR A 417 -88.74 62.53 14.95
C TYR A 417 -87.45 62.93 15.68
N SER A 418 -86.32 62.41 15.19
CA SER A 418 -85.01 63.07 15.09
C SER A 418 -84.41 62.61 13.74
N GLN A 419 -84.33 63.49 12.73
CA GLN A 419 -83.13 64.25 12.32
C GLN A 419 -81.93 63.35 11.94
N SER A 420 -81.53 63.25 10.65
CA SER A 420 -80.69 64.20 9.86
C SER A 420 -79.17 63.95 10.10
N SER A 421 -78.23 64.02 9.16
CA SER A 421 -78.16 64.72 7.85
C SER A 421 -77.32 63.96 6.78
N ARG A 422 -77.12 64.56 5.59
CA ARG A 422 -76.19 64.13 4.51
C ARG A 422 -74.71 64.57 4.77
N PRO A 423 -73.71 64.07 4.01
CA PRO A 423 -72.27 64.32 4.23
C PRO A 423 -71.71 65.53 3.43
N PRO A 424 -70.42 65.88 3.64
CA PRO A 424 -69.48 65.98 2.50
C PRO A 424 -68.04 65.45 2.81
N ILE A 425 -67.10 65.71 1.88
CA ILE A 425 -65.66 65.34 1.81
C ILE A 425 -64.94 66.54 1.11
N PRO A 426 -63.64 66.88 1.32
CA PRO A 426 -62.59 66.40 2.25
C PRO A 426 -62.21 67.55 3.27
N ASP A 427 -60.98 67.98 3.65
CA ASP A 427 -59.57 67.61 3.32
C ASP A 427 -58.50 68.17 4.32
N THR A 428 -57.25 67.67 4.16
CA THR A 428 -55.88 68.21 4.47
C THR A 428 -55.47 68.87 5.83
N VAL A 429 -54.22 68.55 6.25
CA VAL A 429 -53.24 69.27 7.14
C VAL A 429 -53.14 68.92 8.65
N ILE A 430 -52.01 68.28 9.00
CA ILE A 430 -51.03 68.49 10.13
C ILE A 430 -51.53 69.14 11.45
N PRO A 431 -51.43 68.46 12.61
CA PRO A 431 -50.25 68.52 13.53
C PRO A 431 -49.74 67.12 13.94
N ASP A 432 -48.51 66.85 14.42
CA ASP A 432 -47.47 67.54 15.24
C ASP A 432 -47.55 67.31 16.77
N ASN A 433 -46.47 66.71 17.29
CA ASN A 433 -45.97 66.53 18.68
C ASN A 433 -46.90 66.09 19.86
N GLY A 434 -46.47 65.05 20.60
CA GLY A 434 -47.04 64.69 21.92
C GLY A 434 -46.74 63.27 22.43
N GLU A 435 -45.62 63.12 23.14
CA GLU A 435 -45.18 62.09 24.13
C GLU A 435 -46.22 61.11 24.74
N THR A 436 -45.92 59.87 25.19
CA THR A 436 -44.66 59.10 25.39
C THR A 436 -44.94 57.57 25.55
N LYS A 437 -43.88 56.73 25.53
CA LYS A 437 -43.81 55.30 25.98
C LYS A 437 -44.51 54.24 25.10
N GLU A 438 -43.98 53.03 24.87
CA GLU A 438 -42.66 52.42 25.18
C GLU A 438 -42.40 51.17 24.30
N PHE A 439 -41.14 50.72 24.18
CA PHE A 439 -40.64 49.49 23.50
C PHE A 439 -40.83 49.32 21.97
N GLY A 440 -39.77 48.87 21.28
CA GLY A 440 -39.84 48.38 19.88
C GLY A 440 -38.69 48.81 18.97
N ASP A 441 -37.44 48.50 19.34
CA ASP A 441 -36.21 48.90 18.63
C ASP A 441 -36.15 48.43 17.17
N GLU A 442 -35.93 49.35 16.21
CA GLU A 442 -35.54 49.02 14.83
C GLU A 442 -34.74 50.16 14.16
N SER A 443 -33.69 49.80 13.42
CA SER A 443 -33.02 50.61 12.38
C SER A 443 -32.05 51.72 12.89
N LYS A 444 -31.00 52.17 12.16
CA LYS A 444 -30.57 51.91 10.76
C LYS A 444 -29.15 52.46 10.45
N LEU A 445 -28.62 52.06 9.29
CA LEU A 445 -27.64 52.73 8.40
C LEU A 445 -26.14 52.91 8.77
N GLN A 446 -25.32 52.45 7.82
CA GLN A 446 -24.17 53.09 7.16
C GLN A 446 -22.83 53.38 7.90
N GLU A 447 -21.90 52.46 7.61
CA GLU A 447 -20.63 52.74 6.90
C GLU A 447 -19.48 53.53 7.57
N GLN A 448 -18.52 52.72 8.04
CA GLN A 448 -17.07 52.86 7.78
C GLN A 448 -16.34 54.13 8.25
N THR A 449 -15.51 54.01 9.31
CA THR A 449 -14.09 54.44 9.26
C THR A 449 -13.22 53.88 10.41
N PHE A 450 -12.19 53.11 10.03
CA PHE A 450 -10.84 52.90 10.63
C PHE A 450 -10.53 52.67 12.14
N ILE A 451 -9.59 51.72 12.36
CA ILE A 451 -8.50 51.67 13.38
C ILE A 451 -8.95 51.34 14.84
N THR A 452 -8.42 50.31 15.50
CA THR A 452 -7.12 50.24 16.24
C THR A 452 -6.77 48.75 16.47
N GLN A 453 -5.57 48.21 16.19
CA GLN A 453 -4.45 47.96 17.14
C GLN A 453 -4.87 47.43 18.54
N GLN A 454 -4.20 46.47 19.20
CA GLN A 454 -2.80 46.01 19.10
C GLN A 454 -2.58 44.61 19.78
N VAL A 455 -1.60 43.82 19.31
CA VAL A 455 -0.60 42.97 20.07
C VAL A 455 -1.10 41.89 21.08
N PRO A 456 -0.51 40.66 21.15
CA PRO A 456 0.89 40.26 20.91
C PRO A 456 1.02 39.16 19.80
N ILE A 457 1.95 38.18 19.70
CA ILE A 457 2.98 37.59 20.60
C ILE A 457 4.14 36.87 19.84
N LEU A 458 5.10 36.30 20.59
CA LEU A 458 6.29 35.50 20.25
C LEU A 458 5.96 34.10 19.64
N ASP A 459 6.85 33.32 18.98
CA ASP A 459 8.32 33.41 18.83
C ASP A 459 8.91 32.60 17.62
N SER A 460 10.22 32.79 17.37
CA SER A 460 11.24 31.76 17.00
C SER A 460 11.39 31.17 15.56
N SER A 461 12.64 31.34 15.03
CA SER A 461 13.49 30.35 14.29
C SER A 461 13.24 30.00 12.79
N ASP A 462 14.22 30.40 11.95
CA ASP A 462 15.09 29.58 11.04
C ASP A 462 14.48 28.64 9.95
N GLU A 463 15.14 28.27 8.84
CA GLU A 463 16.43 28.67 8.24
C GLU A 463 16.43 28.52 6.69
N LEU A 464 17.62 28.65 6.09
CA LEU A 464 18.10 28.30 4.73
C LEU A 464 17.37 27.10 4.02
N ILE A 465 17.33 27.04 2.67
CA ILE A 465 18.46 26.59 1.82
C ILE A 465 18.42 27.12 0.37
N SER A 466 19.60 27.34 -0.20
CA SER A 466 19.85 27.91 -1.53
C SER A 466 19.92 26.89 -2.68
N ASN A 467 19.82 27.38 -3.92
CA ASN A 467 19.93 26.59 -5.15
C ASN A 467 21.37 26.49 -5.74
N ILE A 468 21.72 25.28 -6.21
CA ILE A 468 22.61 25.00 -7.37
C ILE A 468 24.09 25.45 -7.29
N GLN A 469 24.88 24.62 -6.61
CA GLN A 469 26.08 23.92 -7.13
C GLN A 469 26.76 24.41 -8.44
N LYS A 470 28.07 24.74 -8.38
CA LYS A 470 28.98 24.67 -9.54
C LYS A 470 30.47 24.62 -9.15
N GLY A 471 31.24 23.77 -9.83
CA GLY A 471 32.72 23.86 -9.92
C GLY A 471 33.53 23.16 -8.83
N SER A 472 34.15 22.03 -9.18
CA SER A 472 35.27 21.44 -8.41
C SER A 472 36.59 22.07 -8.83
N GLN A 473 37.55 22.21 -7.92
CA GLN A 473 38.96 22.24 -8.27
C GLN A 473 39.81 21.65 -7.13
N GLU A 474 40.60 20.63 -7.45
CA GLU A 474 41.59 20.07 -6.53
C GLU A 474 42.84 20.97 -6.49
N SER A 475 43.47 21.09 -5.32
CA SER A 475 44.82 21.64 -5.21
C SER A 475 45.64 20.85 -4.19
N ASP A 476 46.42 19.91 -4.72
CA ASP A 476 47.47 19.20 -4.01
C ASP A 476 48.43 20.17 -3.27
N LYS A 477 48.89 19.74 -2.09
CA LYS A 477 49.95 20.39 -1.31
C LYS A 477 50.77 19.34 -0.58
N GLY A 478 51.79 18.82 -1.26
CA GLY A 478 52.88 18.10 -0.61
C GLY A 478 53.66 19.00 0.36
N THR A 479 54.12 18.42 1.47
CA THR A 479 55.04 19.03 2.43
C THR A 479 56.44 18.48 2.22
N TYR A 480 57.43 19.37 2.15
CA TYR A 480 58.87 19.07 2.31
C TYR A 480 59.32 19.49 3.70
#